data_AF-A0A4W5LBN6-F1
#
_entry.id   AF-A0A4W5LBN6-F1
#
_cell.length_a   1.000
_cell.length_b   1.000
_cell.length_c   1.000
_cell.angle_alpha   90.00
_cell.angle_beta   90.00
_cell.angle_gamma   90.00
#
_symmetry.space_group_name_H-M   'P 1'
#
loop_
_entity.id
_entity.type
_entity.pdbx_description
1 polymer ?
#
loop_
_entity_poly.entity_id
_entity_poly.type
_entity_poly.pdbx_seq_one_letter_code
_entity_poly.pdbx_strand_id
1 'polypeptide(L)'
;MELIYCGPETQCEVSDLTPATHYCCRLQAVNQAGAGPYSEQMSFQTPATNPDAVSSFFLLDQLQSDQSPSTCLFLKWEEPNCNGADITSYIISLDDQLITVETGTSHLITDLQPDSQYRYTHTHTHTHTHTHRHTHTHTHTHTDTHTHTHTHTISSPSRRL
;
A
#
# COMPACT_ATOMS: atom_id res chain seq x y z
N MET A 1 9.72 14.07 8.93
CA MET A 1 10.53 13.16 8.10
C MET A 1 11.40 12.39 9.05
N GLU A 2 11.15 11.10 9.19
CA GLU A 2 11.77 10.23 10.19
C GLU A 2 13.00 9.52 9.60
N LEU A 3 14.00 9.22 10.43
CA LEU A 3 15.18 8.47 10.00
C LEU A 3 14.85 6.99 9.99
N ILE A 4 14.69 6.43 8.79
CA ILE A 4 14.26 5.03 8.60
C ILE A 4 15.47 4.08 8.53
N TYR A 5 16.62 4.54 8.04
CA TYR A 5 17.81 3.70 7.86
C TYR A 5 19.10 4.49 8.06
N CYS A 6 20.09 3.86 8.72
CA CYS A 6 21.45 4.37 8.88
C CYS A 6 22.43 3.19 8.81
N GLY A 7 23.24 3.13 7.76
CA GLY A 7 24.20 2.06 7.58
C GLY A 7 25.08 2.26 6.35
N PRO A 8 26.11 1.41 6.17
CA PRO A 8 27.04 1.49 5.05
C PRO A 8 26.45 0.91 3.76
N GLU A 9 25.36 0.16 3.83
CA GLU A 9 24.75 -0.47 2.65
C GLU A 9 24.04 0.56 1.77
N THR A 10 24.05 0.31 0.48
CA THR A 10 23.42 1.17 -0.54
C THR A 10 21.97 0.78 -0.81
N GLN A 11 21.39 -0.11 0.01
CA GLN A 11 20.03 -0.60 -0.10
C GLN A 11 19.43 -0.81 1.30
N CYS A 12 18.12 -0.59 1.44
CA CYS A 12 17.37 -0.96 2.64
C CYS A 12 15.94 -1.31 2.23
N GLU A 13 15.33 -2.26 2.95
CA GLU A 13 13.91 -2.58 2.81
C GLU A 13 13.15 -1.84 3.91
N VAL A 14 12.07 -1.15 3.53
CA VAL A 14 11.20 -0.44 4.47
C VAL A 14 9.93 -1.26 4.64
N SER A 15 9.73 -1.78 5.85
CA SER A 15 8.56 -2.56 6.24
C SER A 15 7.56 -1.71 7.04
N ASP A 16 6.42 -2.31 7.42
CA ASP A 16 5.39 -1.67 8.27
C ASP A 16 4.79 -0.37 7.71
N LEU A 17 4.78 -0.24 6.39
CA LEU A 17 4.11 0.87 5.71
C LEU A 17 2.60 0.66 5.70
N THR A 18 1.85 1.74 5.93
CA THR A 18 0.39 1.78 5.82
C THR A 18 -0.02 1.55 4.37
N PRO A 19 -1.00 0.67 4.09
CA PRO A 19 -1.56 0.48 2.75
C PRO A 19 -2.10 1.77 2.14
N ALA A 20 -2.07 1.86 0.80
CA ALA A 20 -2.57 2.98 -0.01
C ALA A 20 -2.16 4.39 0.43
N THR A 21 -1.00 4.50 1.09
CA THR A 21 -0.51 5.74 1.68
C THR A 21 0.64 6.30 0.86
N HIS A 22 0.67 7.63 0.70
CA HIS A 22 1.76 8.32 0.02
C HIS A 22 2.95 8.51 0.96
N TYR A 23 4.10 8.00 0.55
CA TYR A 23 5.37 8.15 1.25
C TYR A 23 6.34 8.97 0.43
N CYS A 24 7.19 9.72 1.13
CA CYS A 24 8.31 10.42 0.52
C CYS A 24 9.61 10.10 1.27
N CYS A 25 10.67 9.78 0.53
CA CYS A 25 11.99 9.53 1.07
C CYS A 25 13.04 10.40 0.39
N ARG A 26 14.11 10.69 1.13
CA ARG A 26 15.36 11.29 0.65
C ARG A 26 16.50 10.76 1.50
N LEU A 27 17.70 10.68 0.94
CA LEU A 27 18.87 10.14 1.64
C LEU A 27 20.01 11.17 1.62
N GLN A 28 20.93 11.08 2.57
CA GLN A 28 22.16 11.86 2.59
C GLN A 28 23.34 10.94 2.94
N ALA A 29 24.49 11.15 2.32
CA ALA A 29 25.71 10.43 2.65
C ALA A 29 26.42 11.11 3.83
N VAL A 30 26.99 10.33 4.74
CA VAL A 30 27.76 10.83 5.89
C VAL A 30 29.14 10.21 5.88
N ASN A 31 30.18 11.03 6.04
CA ASN A 31 31.56 10.58 6.23
C ASN A 31 32.12 11.12 7.55
N GLN A 32 33.41 10.91 7.82
CA GLN A 32 34.06 11.40 9.05
C GLN A 32 34.05 12.92 9.21
N ALA A 33 33.97 13.68 8.11
CA ALA A 33 33.89 15.14 8.14
C ALA A 33 32.47 15.65 8.41
N GLY A 34 31.44 14.83 8.15
CA GLY A 34 30.04 15.17 8.43
C GLY A 34 29.06 14.64 7.37
N ALA A 35 27.83 15.14 7.42
CA ALA A 35 26.77 14.82 6.47
C ALA A 35 26.82 15.73 5.23
N GLY A 36 26.67 15.13 4.05
CA GLY A 36 26.48 15.85 2.78
C GLY A 36 25.05 16.34 2.59
N PRO A 37 24.73 16.95 1.44
CA PRO A 37 23.37 17.36 1.12
C PRO A 37 22.44 16.14 0.94
N TYR A 38 21.14 16.35 1.15
CA TYR A 38 20.13 15.37 0.81
C TYR A 38 20.01 15.19 -0.71
N SER A 39 19.62 13.99 -1.13
CA SER A 39 19.15 13.68 -2.48
C SER A 39 17.86 14.43 -2.81
N GLU A 40 17.45 14.36 -4.08
CA GLU A 40 16.07 14.69 -4.46
C GLU A 40 15.07 13.83 -3.69
N GLN A 41 13.87 14.37 -3.50
CA GLN A 41 12.78 13.68 -2.83
C GLN A 41 12.14 12.70 -3.80
N MET A 42 12.12 11.43 -3.43
CA MET A 42 11.35 10.41 -4.12
C MET A 42 10.02 10.22 -3.42
N SER A 43 8.93 10.18 -4.19
CA SER A 43 7.59 9.86 -3.69
C SER A 43 7.09 8.56 -4.29
N PHE A 44 6.41 7.76 -3.48
CA PHE A 44 5.76 6.52 -3.90
C PHE A 44 4.49 6.28 -3.08
N GLN A 45 3.57 5.48 -3.62
CA GLN A 45 2.37 5.07 -2.91
C GLN A 45 2.43 3.56 -2.69
N THR A 46 2.17 3.11 -1.47
CA THR A 46 2.01 1.68 -1.18
C THR A 46 0.75 1.13 -1.87
N PRO A 47 0.75 -0.14 -2.30
CA PRO A 47 -0.46 -0.76 -2.83
C PRO A 47 -1.54 -0.86 -1.74
N ALA A 48 -2.79 -0.98 -2.17
CA ALA A 48 -3.88 -1.38 -1.29
C ALA A 48 -3.70 -2.85 -0.86
N THR A 49 -4.20 -3.19 0.33
CA THR A 49 -4.19 -4.57 0.84
C THR A 49 -5.62 -5.10 0.99
N ASN A 50 -5.79 -6.33 1.48
CA ASN A 50 -7.12 -6.86 1.80
C ASN A 50 -7.85 -5.94 2.78
N PRO A 51 -9.18 -5.77 2.65
CA PRO A 51 -9.98 -5.12 3.67
C PRO A 51 -9.85 -5.80 5.03
N ASP A 52 -10.10 -5.04 6.09
CA ASP A 52 -10.13 -5.55 7.45
C ASP A 52 -11.32 -6.50 7.67
N ALA A 53 -11.28 -7.26 8.76
CA ALA A 53 -12.43 -8.05 9.18
C ALA A 53 -13.60 -7.13 9.59
N VAL A 54 -14.82 -7.47 9.16
CA VAL A 54 -16.05 -6.85 9.63
C VAL A 54 -16.13 -7.01 11.16
N SER A 55 -16.04 -5.89 11.88
CA SER A 55 -15.97 -5.90 13.35
C SER A 55 -17.35 -6.01 14.01
N SER A 56 -18.38 -5.50 13.33
CA SER A 56 -19.76 -5.46 13.83
C SER A 56 -20.66 -6.23 12.88
N PHE A 57 -21.15 -7.37 13.34
CA PHE A 57 -22.13 -8.20 12.62
C PHE A 57 -23.27 -8.51 13.57
N PHE A 58 -24.48 -8.04 13.26
CA PHE A 58 -25.63 -8.22 14.14
C PHE A 58 -26.89 -8.55 13.36
N LEU A 59 -27.73 -9.35 14.01
CA LEU A 59 -29.04 -9.70 13.52
C LEU A 59 -30.04 -8.64 13.97
N LEU A 60 -30.82 -8.15 13.01
CA LEU A 60 -31.92 -7.23 13.27
C LEU A 60 -33.21 -8.06 13.32
N ASP A 61 -33.69 -8.30 14.53
CA ASP A 61 -34.89 -9.10 14.81
C ASP A 61 -36.20 -8.38 14.41
N GLN A 62 -36.14 -7.06 14.25
CA GLN A 62 -37.27 -6.23 13.84
C GLN A 62 -37.26 -5.98 12.34
N LEU A 63 -37.76 -6.94 11.57
CA LEU A 63 -38.23 -6.67 10.22
C LEU A 63 -39.50 -5.81 10.31
N GLN A 64 -39.47 -4.59 9.79
CA GLN A 64 -40.66 -3.72 9.64
C GLN A 64 -41.65 -4.23 8.56
N SER A 65 -41.57 -5.51 8.19
CA SER A 65 -42.26 -6.14 7.07
C SER A 65 -43.15 -7.27 7.59
N ASP A 66 -44.22 -7.59 6.86
CA ASP A 66 -45.19 -8.67 7.11
C ASP A 66 -44.59 -10.10 7.13
N GLN A 67 -43.26 -10.24 7.19
CA GLN A 67 -42.55 -11.50 7.15
C GLN A 67 -42.21 -12.00 8.55
N SER A 68 -42.47 -13.29 8.79
CA SER A 68 -42.25 -13.93 10.08
C SER A 68 -40.76 -14.02 10.43
N PRO A 69 -40.35 -13.67 11.67
CA PRO A 69 -38.97 -13.87 12.13
C PRO A 69 -38.55 -15.34 12.14
N SER A 70 -39.50 -16.27 12.03
CA SER A 70 -39.23 -17.71 11.97
C SER A 70 -38.73 -18.21 10.61
N THR A 71 -38.83 -17.40 9.55
CA THR A 71 -38.47 -17.79 8.17
C THR A 71 -37.57 -16.78 7.47
N CYS A 72 -37.17 -15.72 8.17
CA CYS A 72 -36.42 -14.61 7.61
C CYS A 72 -35.37 -14.11 8.61
N LEU A 73 -34.17 -13.80 8.12
CA LEU A 73 -33.09 -13.20 8.93
C LEU A 73 -32.60 -11.92 8.24
N PHE A 74 -32.66 -10.80 8.96
CA PHE A 74 -32.07 -9.55 8.50
C PHE A 74 -30.68 -9.39 9.09
N LEU A 75 -29.68 -9.45 8.23
CA LEU A 75 -28.28 -9.32 8.58
C LEU A 75 -27.85 -7.89 8.32
N LYS A 76 -27.16 -7.29 9.29
CA LYS A 76 -26.52 -5.99 9.13
C LYS A 76 -25.10 -6.03 9.67
N TRP A 77 -24.22 -5.33 8.98
CA TRP A 77 -22.84 -5.16 9.38
C TRP A 77 -22.35 -3.74 9.18
N GLU A 78 -21.15 -3.47 9.68
CA GLU A 78 -20.40 -2.25 9.39
C GLU A 78 -19.39 -2.52 8.28
N GLU A 79 -19.24 -1.54 7.38
CA GLU A 79 -18.22 -1.59 6.33
C GLU A 79 -16.83 -1.59 6.99
N PRO A 80 -16.00 -2.62 6.75
CA PRO A 80 -14.65 -2.67 7.29
C PRO A 80 -13.75 -1.68 6.56
N ASN A 81 -12.57 -1.41 7.13
CA ASN A 81 -11.58 -0.58 6.45
C ASN A 81 -11.18 -1.25 5.13
N CYS A 82 -11.31 -0.51 4.03
CA CYS A 82 -11.05 -0.99 2.69
C CYS A 82 -9.55 -1.05 2.34
N ASN A 83 -8.69 -0.56 3.25
CA ASN A 83 -7.22 -0.53 3.13
C ASN A 83 -6.73 -0.02 1.76
N GLY A 84 -7.49 0.91 1.18
CA GLY A 84 -7.14 1.62 -0.04
C GLY A 84 -7.74 1.13 -1.34
N ALA A 85 -8.60 0.12 -1.32
CA ALA A 85 -9.36 -0.33 -2.49
C ALA A 85 -10.83 -0.57 -2.12
N ASP A 86 -11.75 -0.07 -2.93
CA ASP A 86 -13.19 -0.17 -2.65
C ASP A 86 -13.65 -1.63 -2.45
N ILE A 87 -14.54 -1.82 -1.47
CA ILE A 87 -15.15 -3.13 -1.21
C ILE A 87 -16.23 -3.38 -2.25
N THR A 88 -16.10 -4.46 -3.00
CA THR A 88 -16.97 -4.78 -4.15
C THR A 88 -17.98 -5.89 -3.88
N SER A 89 -17.86 -6.60 -2.76
CA SER A 89 -18.81 -7.64 -2.34
C SER A 89 -18.55 -8.09 -0.90
N TYR A 90 -19.53 -8.78 -0.32
CA TYR A 90 -19.48 -9.41 0.99
C TYR A 90 -19.95 -10.87 0.83
N ILE A 91 -19.28 -11.84 1.45
CA ILE A 91 -19.69 -13.26 1.38
C ILE A 91 -20.10 -13.76 2.76
N ILE A 92 -21.40 -13.99 2.92
CA ILE A 92 -22.01 -14.52 4.13
C ILE A 92 -22.09 -16.04 3.98
N SER A 93 -21.44 -16.78 4.87
CA SER A 93 -21.70 -18.22 5.00
C SER A 93 -22.81 -18.43 6.01
N LEU A 94 -23.82 -19.21 5.63
CA LEU A 94 -24.93 -19.64 6.45
C LEU A 94 -24.97 -21.18 6.37
N ASP A 95 -24.51 -21.84 7.43
CA ASP A 95 -24.17 -23.27 7.43
C ASP A 95 -23.26 -23.63 6.25
N ASP A 96 -23.77 -24.39 5.26
CA ASP A 96 -23.04 -24.82 4.07
C ASP A 96 -23.35 -23.97 2.81
N GLN A 97 -24.12 -22.88 2.95
CA GLN A 97 -24.44 -21.98 1.85
C GLN A 97 -23.58 -20.72 1.89
N LEU A 98 -23.09 -20.28 0.73
CA LEU A 98 -22.39 -19.02 0.56
C LEU A 98 -23.28 -18.05 -0.20
N ILE A 99 -23.55 -16.90 0.41
CA ILE A 99 -24.38 -15.84 -0.15
C ILE A 99 -23.48 -14.65 -0.44
N THR A 100 -23.39 -14.26 -1.71
CA THR A 100 -22.64 -13.08 -2.15
C THR A 100 -23.55 -11.87 -2.20
N VAL A 101 -23.15 -10.80 -1.52
CA VAL A 101 -23.84 -9.52 -1.48
C VAL A 101 -22.95 -8.50 -2.17
N GLU A 102 -23.36 -8.01 -3.35
CA GLU A 102 -22.51 -7.16 -4.20
C GLU A 102 -22.22 -5.80 -3.56
N THR A 103 -23.23 -5.10 -3.03
CA THR A 103 -23.02 -3.80 -2.39
C THR A 103 -23.95 -3.59 -1.21
N GLY A 104 -23.52 -2.76 -0.26
CA GLY A 104 -24.27 -2.45 0.95
C GLY A 104 -23.90 -3.30 2.15
N THR A 105 -24.29 -2.83 3.32
CA THR A 105 -23.93 -3.45 4.62
C THR A 105 -25.10 -4.15 5.28
N SER A 106 -26.07 -4.61 4.48
CA SER A 106 -27.24 -5.35 4.96
C SER A 106 -27.76 -6.33 3.93
N HIS A 107 -28.28 -7.46 4.37
CA HIS A 107 -28.91 -8.46 3.52
C HIS A 107 -30.06 -9.16 4.22
N LEU A 108 -31.17 -9.36 3.51
CA LEU A 108 -32.34 -10.11 3.98
C LEU A 108 -32.29 -11.51 3.40
N ILE A 109 -32.20 -12.51 4.26
CA ILE A 109 -32.33 -13.92 3.90
C ILE A 109 -33.77 -14.34 4.15
N THR A 110 -34.44 -14.89 3.15
CA THR A 110 -35.81 -15.43 3.23
C THR A 110 -35.82 -16.95 3.08
N ASP A 111 -36.98 -17.58 3.28
CA ASP A 111 -37.23 -19.01 3.04
C ASP A 111 -36.44 -19.96 3.95
N LEU A 112 -36.14 -19.52 5.16
CA LEU A 112 -35.50 -20.35 6.18
C LEU A 112 -36.51 -21.29 6.84
N GLN A 113 -36.02 -22.45 7.28
CA GLN A 113 -36.84 -23.42 7.98
C GLN A 113 -37.13 -22.94 9.41
N PRO A 114 -38.39 -22.90 9.85
CA PRO A 114 -38.73 -22.58 11.23
C PRO A 114 -38.13 -23.63 12.19
N ASP A 115 -37.72 -23.19 13.37
CA ASP A 115 -37.10 -24.02 14.43
C ASP A 115 -35.73 -24.63 14.06
N SER A 116 -35.03 -24.04 13.08
CA SER A 116 -33.66 -24.43 12.72
C SER A 116 -32.63 -23.44 13.26
N GLN A 117 -31.52 -23.97 13.81
CA GLN A 117 -30.40 -23.16 14.27
C GLN A 117 -29.35 -23.03 13.15
N TYR A 118 -29.26 -21.85 12.55
CA TYR A 118 -28.26 -21.54 11.52
C TYR A 118 -27.00 -20.95 12.15
N ARG A 119 -25.81 -21.45 11.78
CA ARG A 119 -24.51 -20.83 12.13
C ARG A 119 -24.00 -20.02 10.96
N TYR A 120 -23.65 -18.77 11.22
CA TYR A 120 -23.11 -17.88 10.21
C TYR A 120 -21.63 -17.55 10.45
N THR A 121 -20.83 -17.62 9.39
CA THR A 121 -19.44 -17.12 9.34
C THR A 121 -19.28 -16.20 8.13
N HIS A 122 -18.32 -15.29 8.10
CA HIS A 122 -18.18 -14.35 6.97
C HIS A 122 -16.73 -14.30 6.49
N THR A 123 -16.51 -14.32 5.17
CA THR A 123 -15.17 -14.28 4.57
C THR A 123 -15.18 -13.42 3.30
N HIS A 124 -14.52 -12.26 3.28
CA HIS A 124 -14.48 -11.41 2.09
C HIS A 124 -13.49 -11.94 1.03
N THR A 125 -13.81 -11.80 -0.27
CA THR A 125 -12.91 -12.13 -1.38
C THR A 125 -12.62 -10.88 -2.22
N HIS A 126 -11.35 -10.61 -2.54
CA HIS A 126 -10.91 -9.40 -3.25
C HIS A 126 -10.31 -9.67 -4.65
N THR A 127 -10.38 -8.65 -5.51
CA THR A 127 -9.87 -8.58 -6.89
C THR A 127 -8.54 -7.83 -6.96
N HIS A 128 -7.46 -8.52 -7.33
CA HIS A 128 -6.11 -7.96 -7.50
C HIS A 128 -6.06 -6.85 -8.57
N THR A 129 -5.80 -5.61 -8.15
CA THR A 129 -5.60 -4.46 -9.06
C THR A 129 -4.12 -4.32 -9.41
N HIS A 130 -3.76 -4.51 -10.69
CA HIS A 130 -2.38 -4.33 -11.17
C HIS A 130 -2.10 -2.84 -11.44
N THR A 131 -1.47 -2.16 -10.48
CA THR A 131 -1.02 -0.77 -10.64
C THR A 131 0.22 -0.70 -11.54
N HIS A 132 0.10 -0.01 -12.69
CA HIS A 132 1.22 0.17 -13.61
C HIS A 132 2.21 1.21 -13.07
N ARG A 133 3.35 0.73 -12.58
CA ARG A 133 4.52 1.52 -12.14
C ARG A 133 5.16 2.25 -13.34
N HIS A 134 5.21 3.57 -13.31
CA HIS A 134 6.16 4.33 -14.12
C HIS A 134 7.45 4.58 -13.33
N THR A 135 8.49 3.85 -13.66
CA THR A 135 9.85 4.12 -13.16
C THR A 135 10.57 4.99 -14.17
N HIS A 136 10.86 6.23 -13.79
CA HIS A 136 11.76 7.08 -14.57
C HIS A 136 13.20 6.77 -14.13
N THR A 137 13.91 5.96 -14.90
CA THR A 137 15.35 5.77 -14.73
C THR A 137 16.06 6.97 -15.34
N HIS A 138 16.63 7.86 -14.52
CA HIS A 138 17.48 8.93 -15.04
C HIS A 138 18.94 8.44 -15.05
N THR A 139 19.47 8.18 -16.25
CA THR A 139 20.90 7.97 -16.46
C THR A 139 21.60 9.32 -16.40
N HIS A 140 22.47 9.54 -15.42
CA HIS A 140 23.29 10.74 -15.32
C HIS A 140 24.60 10.52 -16.08
N THR A 141 24.78 11.18 -17.22
CA THR A 141 26.05 11.20 -17.96
C THR A 141 27.02 12.16 -17.26
N HIS A 142 28.08 11.64 -16.65
CA HIS A 142 29.16 12.44 -16.08
C HIS A 142 30.04 12.98 -17.22
N THR A 143 30.13 14.31 -17.35
CA THR A 143 31.06 14.97 -18.27
C THR A 143 32.35 15.28 -17.50
N ASP A 144 33.34 14.39 -17.62
CA ASP A 144 34.68 14.64 -17.07
C ASP A 144 35.36 15.80 -17.81
N THR A 145 35.53 16.92 -17.11
CA THR A 145 36.25 18.09 -17.62
C THR A 145 37.73 17.96 -17.24
N HIS A 146 38.56 17.49 -18.17
CA HIS A 146 40.00 17.38 -17.95
C HIS A 146 40.67 18.76 -18.13
N THR A 147 41.16 19.33 -17.03
CA THR A 147 42.04 20.52 -17.08
C THR A 147 43.48 20.06 -17.30
N HIS A 148 44.08 20.43 -18.44
CA HIS A 148 45.48 20.12 -18.74
C HIS A 148 46.37 21.33 -18.43
N THR A 149 47.23 21.21 -17.42
CA THR A 149 48.24 22.22 -17.09
C THR A 149 49.50 21.94 -17.91
N HIS A 150 49.84 22.84 -18.84
CA HIS A 150 51.08 22.74 -19.62
C HIS A 150 52.16 23.65 -19.03
N THR A 151 53.24 23.06 -18.53
CA THR A 151 54.41 23.78 -18.02
C THR A 151 55.43 23.97 -19.15
N HIS A 152 55.63 25.21 -19.60
CA HIS A 152 56.70 25.55 -20.53
C HIS A 152 57.98 25.92 -19.78
N THR A 153 59.02 25.11 -19.96
CA THR A 153 60.37 25.41 -19.48
C THR A 153 61.10 26.24 -20.54
N ILE A 154 61.45 27.48 -20.20
CA ILE A 154 62.24 28.37 -21.06
C ILE A 154 63.73 28.16 -20.74
N SER A 155 64.46 27.54 -21.66
CA SER A 155 65.93 27.49 -21.62
C SER A 155 66.51 28.65 -22.43
N SER A 156 67.18 29.58 -21.74
CA SER A 156 67.93 30.70 -22.32
C SER A 156 69.40 30.31 -22.61
N PRO A 157 70.11 31.06 -23.47
CA PRO A 157 71.07 30.50 -24.41
C PRO A 157 72.52 30.54 -23.91
N SER A 158 73.34 29.58 -24.35
CA SER A 158 74.79 29.62 -24.14
C SER A 158 75.54 29.89 -25.44
N ARG A 159 76.09 31.10 -25.49
CA ARG A 159 77.10 31.63 -26.43
C ARG A 159 78.41 30.84 -26.35
N ARG A 160 79.04 30.52 -27.48
CA ARG A 160 80.51 30.32 -27.65
C ARG A 160 80.87 30.74 -29.08
N LEU A 161 81.58 31.87 -29.21
CA LEU A 161 83.03 32.03 -29.50
C LEU A 161 83.34 31.82 -30.98
#